data_AF-A0A1Y4SYT5-F1
#
_entry.id   AF-A0A1Y4SYT5-F1
#
_cell.length_a   1.000
_cell.length_b   1.000
_cell.length_c   1.000
_cell.angle_alpha   90.00
_cell.angle_beta   90.00
_cell.angle_gamma   90.00
#
_symmetry.space_group_name_H-M   'P 1'
#
loop_
_entity.id
_entity.type
_entity.pdbx_description
1 polymer ?
#
loop_
_entity_poly.entity_id
_entity_poly.type
_entity_poly.pdbx_seq_one_letter_code
_entity_poly.pdbx_strand_id
1 'polypeptide(L)'
;MENIIFVIISVHLIYFIFWFFTNKIKNSHLQIVGEWDNGYEFYETLNPIDKEKYWKEDTKNLNYFFCVLLFFMEIMFYGLYRNWTSLWILSLIIGLIISSIVYIVLDKKLKKKYIIK
;
A
#
# COMPACT_ATOMS: atom_id res chain seq x y z
N MET A 1 -22.12 20.65 -4.69
CA MET A 1 -21.33 20.23 -3.50
C MET A 1 -21.68 18.83 -3.05
N GLU A 2 -22.97 18.46 -2.94
CA GLU A 2 -23.41 17.12 -2.54
C GLU A 2 -22.81 15.98 -3.39
N ASN A 3 -22.78 16.12 -4.72
CA ASN A 3 -22.16 15.12 -5.59
C ASN A 3 -20.66 14.92 -5.33
N ILE A 4 -19.93 16.00 -4.97
CA ILE A 4 -18.50 15.92 -4.66
C ILE A 4 -18.29 15.19 -3.33
N ILE A 5 -19.13 15.50 -2.32
CA ILE A 5 -19.10 14.83 -1.02
C ILE A 5 -19.38 13.33 -1.18
N PHE A 6 -20.40 12.97 -1.97
CA PHE A 6 -20.71 11.58 -2.28
C PHE A 6 -19.54 10.84 -2.95
N VAL A 7 -18.87 11.49 -3.91
CA VAL A 7 -17.68 10.94 -4.57
C VAL A 7 -16.54 10.73 -3.56
N ILE A 8 -16.25 11.70 -2.71
CA ILE A 8 -15.20 11.60 -1.67
C ILE A 8 -15.47 10.39 -0.76
N ILE A 9 -16.68 10.27 -0.23
CA ILE A 9 -17.07 9.15 0.65
C ILE A 9 -16.95 7.81 -0.07
N SER A 10 -17.41 7.74 -1.32
CA SER A 10 -17.35 6.51 -2.11
C SER A 10 -15.91 6.05 -2.35
N VAL A 11 -15.01 6.98 -2.68
CA VAL A 11 -13.60 6.65 -2.92
C VAL A 11 -12.89 6.27 -1.61
N HIS A 12 -13.21 6.91 -0.48
CA HIS A 12 -12.72 6.49 0.84
C HIS A 12 -13.16 5.07 1.20
N LEU A 13 -14.42 4.73 0.94
CA LEU A 13 -14.93 3.39 1.17
C LEU A 13 -14.18 2.36 0.32
N ILE A 14 -13.95 2.66 -0.95
CA ILE A 14 -13.17 1.82 -1.85
C ILE A 14 -11.74 1.64 -1.32
N TYR A 15 -11.07 2.74 -0.95
CA TYR A 15 -9.73 2.69 -0.34
C TYR A 15 -9.71 1.78 0.90
N PHE A 16 -10.67 1.95 1.81
CA PHE A 16 -10.77 1.17 3.03
C PHE A 16 -10.99 -0.32 2.73
N ILE A 17 -11.85 -0.64 1.76
CA ILE A 17 -12.08 -2.00 1.29
C ILE A 17 -10.78 -2.61 0.76
N PHE A 18 -10.06 -1.91 -0.12
CA PHE A 18 -8.78 -2.40 -0.65
C PHE A 18 -7.75 -2.62 0.44
N TRP A 19 -7.59 -1.65 1.35
CA TRP A 19 -6.67 -1.75 2.47
C TRP A 19 -7.02 -2.91 3.42
N PHE A 20 -8.30 -3.06 3.77
CA PHE A 20 -8.79 -4.12 4.64
C PHE A 20 -8.59 -5.50 4.01
N PHE A 21 -9.01 -5.69 2.75
CA PHE A 21 -8.84 -6.96 2.06
C PHE A 21 -7.37 -7.29 1.88
N THR A 22 -6.53 -6.33 1.50
CA THR A 22 -5.09 -6.58 1.34
C THR A 22 -4.44 -7.04 2.66
N ASN A 23 -4.76 -6.38 3.79
CA ASN A 23 -4.26 -6.82 5.09
C ASN A 23 -4.83 -8.17 5.52
N LYS A 24 -6.12 -8.42 5.26
CA LYS A 24 -6.74 -9.71 5.59
C LYS A 24 -6.14 -10.84 4.78
N ILE A 25 -5.90 -10.60 3.50
CA ILE A 25 -5.26 -11.50 2.54
C ILE A 25 -3.82 -11.79 2.99
N LYS A 26 -3.03 -10.77 3.33
CA LYS A 26 -1.68 -10.99 3.87
C LYS A 26 -1.66 -11.76 5.18
N ASN A 27 -2.62 -11.53 6.08
CA ASN A 27 -2.69 -12.28 7.33
C ASN A 27 -3.38 -13.64 7.19
N SER A 28 -3.98 -13.93 6.04
CA SER A 28 -4.52 -15.25 5.74
C SER A 28 -3.38 -16.15 5.27
N HIS A 29 -3.22 -17.32 5.88
CA HIS A 29 -2.21 -18.32 5.49
C HIS A 29 -2.53 -19.02 4.14
N LEU A 30 -3.19 -18.33 3.20
CA LEU A 30 -3.56 -18.87 1.91
C LEU A 30 -2.33 -18.89 0.97
N GLN A 31 -1.82 -20.07 0.66
CA GLN A 31 -0.65 -20.24 -0.22
C GLN A 31 -0.84 -19.60 -1.62
N ILE A 32 -2.04 -19.68 -2.18
CA ILE A 32 -2.40 -19.07 -3.49
C ILE A 32 -2.16 -17.55 -3.52
N VAL A 33 -2.40 -16.89 -2.39
CA VAL A 33 -2.16 -15.44 -2.25
C VAL A 33 -0.68 -15.15 -2.20
N GLY A 34 0.07 -15.99 -1.49
CA GLY A 34 1.53 -15.92 -1.42
C GLY A 34 2.12 -15.96 -2.82
N GLU A 35 1.73 -16.93 -3.65
CA GLU A 35 2.24 -17.05 -5.03
C GLU A 35 2.02 -15.81 -5.91
N TRP A 36 1.04 -14.97 -5.60
CA TRP A 36 0.79 -13.72 -6.33
C TRP A 36 1.56 -12.52 -5.75
N ASP A 37 2.18 -12.67 -4.59
CA ASP A 37 3.04 -11.65 -3.98
C ASP A 37 4.50 -11.84 -4.45
N ASN A 38 5.04 -10.83 -5.13
CA ASN A 38 6.45 -10.81 -5.55
C ASN A 38 7.44 -10.94 -4.37
N GLY A 39 7.00 -10.72 -3.13
CA GLY A 39 7.79 -10.98 -1.91
C GLY A 39 7.85 -12.45 -1.51
N TYR A 40 6.95 -13.31 -2.03
CA TYR A 40 6.78 -14.68 -1.57
C TYR A 40 7.91 -15.62 -2.00
N GLU A 41 8.46 -15.44 -3.20
CA GLU A 41 9.63 -16.21 -3.63
C GLU A 41 10.81 -16.00 -2.67
N PHE A 42 11.04 -14.76 -2.22
CA PHE A 42 12.06 -14.48 -1.21
C PHE A 42 11.69 -15.06 0.16
N TYR A 43 10.44 -14.91 0.59
CA TYR A 43 9.95 -15.49 1.85
C TYR A 43 10.21 -16.99 1.95
N GLU A 44 9.99 -17.74 0.88
CA GLU A 44 10.20 -19.19 0.86
C GLU A 44 11.67 -19.61 1.02
N THR A 45 12.62 -18.74 0.65
CA THR A 45 14.06 -18.98 0.89
C THR A 45 14.49 -18.81 2.34
N LEU A 46 13.64 -18.22 3.20
CA LEU A 46 13.98 -17.94 4.59
C LEU A 46 13.81 -19.15 5.50
N ASN A 47 14.63 -19.21 6.55
CA ASN A 47 14.46 -20.19 7.63
C ASN A 47 13.11 -20.03 8.33
N PRO A 48 12.50 -21.11 8.87
CA PRO A 48 11.20 -21.04 9.55
C PRO A 48 11.10 -19.99 10.67
N ILE A 49 12.20 -19.75 11.40
CA ILE A 49 12.29 -18.77 12.49
C ILE A 49 12.17 -17.33 11.95
N ASP A 50 12.68 -17.07 10.75
CA ASP A 50 12.72 -15.73 10.15
C ASP A 50 11.50 -15.42 9.27
N LYS A 51 10.81 -16.45 8.78
CA LYS A 51 9.58 -16.32 7.96
C LYS A 51 8.53 -15.42 8.61
N GLU A 52 8.12 -15.73 9.84
CA GLU A 52 7.06 -14.95 10.53
C GLU A 52 7.47 -13.48 10.74
N LYS A 53 8.73 -13.25 11.10
CA LYS A 53 9.25 -11.89 11.35
C LYS A 53 9.35 -11.08 10.06
N TYR A 54 9.86 -11.69 8.99
CA TYR A 54 9.90 -11.08 7.67
C TYR A 54 8.49 -10.71 7.21
N TRP A 55 7.53 -11.65 7.31
CA TRP A 55 6.16 -11.44 6.87
C TRP A 55 5.47 -10.27 7.59
N LYS A 56 5.67 -10.14 8.91
CA LYS A 56 5.16 -9.00 9.69
C LYS A 56 5.80 -7.68 9.26
N GLU A 57 7.12 -7.65 9.06
CA GLU A 57 7.83 -6.44 8.62
C GLU A 57 7.43 -6.04 7.18
N ASP A 58 7.22 -7.01 6.30
CA ASP A 58 6.79 -6.77 4.93
C ASP A 58 5.32 -6.29 4.85
N THR A 59 4.43 -6.85 5.66
CA THR A 59 3.06 -6.35 5.84
C THR A 59 3.05 -4.91 6.35
N LYS A 60 3.98 -4.56 7.26
CA LYS A 60 4.15 -3.18 7.73
C LYS A 60 4.60 -2.25 6.59
N ASN A 61 5.53 -2.70 5.74
CA ASN A 61 5.97 -1.94 4.56
C ASN A 61 4.81 -1.65 3.60
N LEU A 62 3.95 -2.65 3.37
CA LEU A 62 2.76 -2.46 2.54
C LEU A 62 1.76 -1.47 3.17
N ASN A 63 1.63 -1.45 4.50
CA ASN A 63 0.82 -0.44 5.16
C ASN A 63 1.39 0.99 5.00
N TYR A 64 2.71 1.16 4.93
CA TYR A 64 3.30 2.47 4.59
C TYR A 64 2.91 2.93 3.17
N PHE A 65 2.84 2.03 2.20
CA PHE A 65 2.31 2.34 0.86
C PHE A 65 0.91 2.94 0.96
N PHE A 66 0.00 2.25 1.65
CA PHE A 66 -1.38 2.70 1.81
C PHE A 66 -1.49 4.05 2.54
N CYS A 67 -0.69 4.28 3.58
CA CYS A 67 -0.67 5.54 4.30
C CYS A 67 -0.19 6.71 3.42
N VAL A 68 0.88 6.50 2.64
CA VAL A 68 1.38 7.54 1.71
C VAL A 68 0.34 7.82 0.64
N LEU A 69 -0.28 6.79 0.07
CA LEU A 69 -1.33 6.95 -0.94
C LEU A 69 -2.53 7.73 -0.39
N LEU A 70 -2.97 7.43 0.84
CA LEU A 70 -4.08 8.15 1.49
C LEU A 70 -3.75 9.63 1.66
N PHE A 71 -2.54 9.97 2.09
CA PHE A 71 -2.12 11.37 2.22
C PHE A 71 -2.28 12.15 0.90
N PHE A 72 -1.87 11.56 -0.23
CA PHE A 72 -2.05 12.18 -1.54
C PHE A 72 -3.52 12.19 -2.00
N MET A 73 -4.31 11.20 -1.64
CA MET A 73 -5.76 11.21 -1.87
C MET A 73 -6.45 12.35 -1.11
N GLU A 74 -6.04 12.65 0.13
CA GLU A 74 -6.58 13.80 0.88
C GLU A 74 -6.25 15.13 0.20
N ILE A 75 -5.01 15.28 -0.31
CA ILE A 75 -4.63 16.45 -1.09
C ILE A 75 -5.49 16.56 -2.37
N MET A 76 -5.71 15.43 -3.06
CA MET A 76 -6.56 15.37 -4.24
C MET A 76 -7.99 15.83 -3.92
N PHE A 77 -8.60 15.29 -2.86
CA PHE A 77 -9.96 15.67 -2.47
C PHE A 77 -10.06 17.12 -2.04
N TYR A 78 -9.07 17.64 -1.31
CA TYR A 78 -9.01 19.05 -0.96
C TYR A 78 -8.94 19.93 -2.21
N GLY A 79 -8.09 19.57 -3.19
CA GLY A 79 -8.00 20.26 -4.47
C GLY A 79 -9.30 20.19 -5.28
N LEU A 80 -9.96 19.02 -5.32
CA LEU A 80 -11.25 18.83 -5.97
C LEU A 80 -12.34 19.69 -5.34
N TYR A 81 -12.42 19.71 -4.00
CA TYR A 81 -13.38 20.53 -3.26
C TYR A 81 -13.17 22.03 -3.49
N ARG A 82 -11.91 22.47 -3.57
CA ARG A 82 -11.53 23.87 -3.87
C ARG A 82 -11.58 24.22 -5.36
N ASN A 83 -11.94 23.27 -6.23
CA ASN A 83 -11.97 23.43 -7.68
C ASN A 83 -10.63 23.90 -8.29
N TRP A 84 -9.52 23.36 -7.79
CA TRP A 84 -8.16 23.66 -8.28
C TRP A 84 -7.89 22.98 -9.63
N THR A 85 -8.46 23.54 -10.72
CA THR A 85 -8.26 23.11 -12.12
C THR A 85 -8.06 21.58 -12.28
N SER A 86 -7.16 21.11 -13.16
CA SER A 86 -6.82 19.68 -13.29
C SER A 86 -5.73 19.22 -12.30
N LEU A 87 -5.31 20.09 -11.37
CA LEU A 87 -4.19 19.85 -10.46
C LEU A 87 -4.49 18.78 -9.41
N TRP A 88 -5.76 18.58 -9.06
CA TRP A 88 -6.14 17.51 -8.14
C TRP A 88 -5.75 16.13 -8.68
N ILE A 89 -5.92 15.87 -9.99
CA ILE A 89 -5.51 14.60 -10.62
C ILE A 89 -4.00 14.39 -10.49
N LEU A 90 -3.21 15.46 -10.66
CA LEU A 90 -1.75 15.37 -10.58
C LEU A 90 -1.30 14.89 -9.19
N SER A 91 -1.98 15.29 -8.12
CA SER A 91 -1.66 14.83 -6.77
C SER A 91 -1.86 13.32 -6.59
N LEU A 92 -2.89 12.73 -7.22
CA LEU A 92 -3.10 11.28 -7.20
C LEU A 92 -2.01 10.53 -7.98
N ILE A 93 -1.64 11.04 -9.17
CA ILE A 93 -0.56 10.44 -9.98
C ILE A 93 0.75 10.44 -9.20
N ILE A 94 1.10 11.59 -8.61
CA ILE A 94 2.30 11.72 -7.76
C ILE A 94 2.22 10.76 -6.57
N GLY A 95 1.06 10.66 -5.94
CA GLY A 95 0.84 9.74 -4.81
C GLY A 95 1.06 8.28 -5.16
N LEU A 96 0.56 7.82 -6.31
CA LEU A 96 0.78 6.46 -6.80
C LEU A 96 2.27 6.18 -7.06
N ILE A 97 3.00 7.13 -7.66
CA ILE A 97 4.43 6.98 -7.93
C ILE A 97 5.23 6.95 -6.62
N ILE A 98 5.01 7.92 -5.73
CA ILE A 98 5.78 8.05 -4.48
C ILE A 98 5.50 6.88 -3.54
N SER A 99 4.23 6.50 -3.35
CA SER A 99 3.88 5.34 -2.52
C SER A 99 4.55 4.06 -3.02
N SER A 100 4.57 3.85 -4.34
CA SER A 100 5.26 2.70 -4.96
C SER A 100 6.77 2.74 -4.73
N ILE A 101 7.42 3.90 -4.91
CA ILE A 101 8.85 4.07 -4.65
C ILE A 101 9.18 3.77 -3.18
N VAL A 102 8.39 4.30 -2.25
CA VAL A 102 8.54 4.04 -0.81
C VAL A 102 8.48 2.55 -0.53
N TYR A 103 7.48 1.84 -1.07
CA TYR A 103 7.36 0.39 -0.90
C TYR A 103 8.58 -0.35 -1.44
N ILE A 104 9.02 -0.06 -2.67
CA ILE A 104 10.17 -0.73 -3.30
C ILE A 104 11.45 -0.51 -2.50
N VAL A 105 11.69 0.70 -1.99
CA VAL A 105 12.87 1.00 -1.17
C VAL A 105 12.82 0.23 0.14
N LEU A 106 11.65 0.17 0.80
CA LEU A 106 11.48 -0.56 2.05
C LEU A 106 11.61 -2.08 1.85
N ASP A 107 11.06 -2.64 0.77
CA ASP A 107 11.21 -4.06 0.41
C ASP A 107 12.69 -4.42 0.18
N LYS A 108 13.42 -3.63 -0.63
CA LYS A 108 14.86 -3.85 -0.84
C LYS A 108 15.66 -3.81 0.45
N LYS A 109 15.36 -2.84 1.33
CA LYS A 109 16.00 -2.72 2.64
C LYS A 109 15.70 -3.91 3.53
N LEU A 110 14.45 -4.39 3.50
CA LEU A 110 14.01 -5.55 4.25
C LEU A 110 14.74 -6.81 3.77
N LYS A 111 14.71 -7.12 2.46
CA LYS A 111 15.41 -8.28 1.89
C LYS A 111 16.90 -8.29 2.22
N LYS A 112 17.57 -7.13 2.10
CA LYS A 112 19.00 -6.99 2.46
C LYS A 112 19.30 -7.36 3.92
N LYS A 113 18.39 -7.06 4.85
CA LYS A 113 18.52 -7.40 6.28
C LYS A 113 18.56 -8.91 6.54
N TYR A 114 17.89 -9.71 5.70
CA TYR A 114 17.83 -11.17 5.86
C TYR A 114 18.88 -11.91 5.02
N ILE A 115 19.42 -11.30 3.95
CA ILE A 115 20.52 -11.88 3.16
C ILE A 115 21.87 -11.78 3.90
N ILE A 116 22.09 -10.72 4.68
CA ILE A 116 23.38 -10.45 5.37
C ILE A 116 23.43 -11.15 6.75
N LYS A 117 22.48 -12.04 7.03
CA LYS A 117 22.31 -12.67 8.34
C LYS A 117 23.01 -14.01 8.39
#